data_AF-A0A510URU1-F1
#
_entry.id   AF-A0A510URU1-F1
#
_cell.length_a   1.000
_cell.length_b   1.000
_cell.length_c   1.000
_cell.angle_alpha   90.00
_cell.angle_beta   90.00
_cell.angle_gamma   90.00
#
_symmetry.space_group_name_H-M   'P 1'
#
loop_
_entity.id
_entity.type
_entity.pdbx_description
1 polymer ?
#
loop_
_entity_poly.entity_id
_entity_poly.type
_entity_poly.pdbx_seq_one_letter_code
_entity_poly.pdbx_strand_id
1 'polypeptide(L)'
;MARRKGDAARARAAAQRESLGSISQAQGPLPPGTEACLGCGERRLTRIRMALPDGRQATFVSCPSCEVTNWFALEGDGTPLSRAEVTGLG
;
A
#
# COMPACT_ATOMS: atom_id res chain seq x y z
N MET A 1 21.61 32.28 22.15
CA MET A 1 20.31 31.58 22.32
C MET A 1 20.16 30.40 21.35
N ALA A 2 21.09 29.43 21.35
CA ALA A 2 21.09 28.32 20.39
C ALA A 2 20.66 26.95 20.99
N ARG A 3 20.67 26.81 22.33
CA ARG A 3 20.41 25.53 23.01
C ARG A 3 18.96 25.06 22.88
N ARG A 4 17.98 25.98 22.94
CA ARG A 4 16.54 25.66 22.83
C ARG A 4 16.14 25.00 21.49
N LYS A 5 16.80 25.34 20.38
CA LYS A 5 16.48 24.77 19.06
C LYS A 5 16.91 23.31 18.94
N GLY A 6 18.03 22.93 19.58
CA GLY A 6 18.52 21.56 19.62
C GLY A 6 17.63 20.63 20.44
N ASP A 7 17.13 21.13 21.58
CA ASP A 7 16.23 20.35 22.45
C ASP A 7 14.87 20.11 21.79
N ALA A 8 14.30 21.12 21.12
CA ALA A 8 13.05 20.97 20.37
C ALA A 8 13.18 19.98 19.19
N ALA A 9 14.32 19.94 18.52
CA ALA A 9 14.59 18.97 17.46
C ALA A 9 14.72 17.54 18.01
N ARG A 10 15.41 17.37 19.15
CA ARG A 10 15.54 16.07 19.83
C ARG A 10 14.20 15.56 20.36
N ALA A 11 13.37 16.42 20.95
CA ALA A 11 12.04 16.05 21.42
C ALA A 11 11.13 15.56 20.27
N ARG A 12 11.16 16.24 19.12
CA ARG A 12 10.42 15.80 17.92
C ARG A 12 10.92 14.47 17.36
N ALA A 13 12.23 14.25 17.34
CA ALA A 13 12.81 12.98 16.91
C ALA A 13 12.50 11.83 17.88
N ALA A 14 12.36 12.11 19.18
CA ALA A 14 11.95 11.13 20.18
C ALA A 14 10.46 10.75 20.03
N ALA A 15 9.57 11.72 19.79
CA ALA A 15 8.15 11.45 19.54
C ALA A 15 7.90 10.60 18.28
N GLN A 16 8.76 10.71 17.26
CA GLN A 16 8.69 9.86 16.06
C GLN A 16 9.11 8.40 16.31
N ARG A 17 9.74 8.10 17.45
CA ARG A 17 10.17 6.75 17.84
C ARG A 17 9.21 6.08 18.80
N GLU A 18 8.10 6.74 19.14
CA GLU A 18 7.07 6.13 19.95
C GLU A 18 6.43 5.03 19.12
N SER A 19 6.61 3.78 19.57
CA SER A 19 6.02 2.61 18.91
C SER A 19 4.51 2.78 18.93
N LEU A 20 3.87 2.82 17.75
CA LEU A 20 2.41 2.94 17.59
C LEU A 20 1.62 1.69 18.06
N GLY A 21 2.16 0.93 19.04
CA GLY A 21 1.76 -0.45 19.34
C GLY A 21 2.17 -1.44 18.24
N SER A 22 1.63 -2.66 18.32
CA SER A 22 1.87 -3.72 17.31
C SER A 22 0.88 -3.59 16.15
N ILE A 23 1.27 -2.88 15.08
CA ILE A 23 0.52 -2.90 13.82
C ILE A 23 1.10 -4.03 12.95
N SER A 24 0.36 -5.12 12.84
CA SER A 24 0.68 -6.20 11.89
C SER A 24 0.36 -5.73 10.47
N GLN A 25 1.40 -5.37 9.72
CA GLN A 25 1.26 -5.19 8.28
C GLN A 25 1.35 -6.54 7.59
N ALA A 26 0.60 -6.75 6.51
CA ALA A 26 0.78 -7.92 5.68
C ALA A 26 2.18 -7.88 5.06
N GLN A 27 3.10 -8.68 5.60
CA GLN A 27 4.50 -8.71 5.16
C GLN A 27 4.65 -9.59 3.91
N GLY A 28 5.57 -9.23 3.03
CA GLY A 28 5.92 -10.01 1.82
C GLY A 28 6.20 -9.11 0.61
N PRO A 29 6.71 -9.68 -0.50
CA PRO A 29 6.99 -8.93 -1.72
C PRO A 29 5.74 -8.26 -2.29
N LEU A 30 5.92 -7.11 -2.93
CA LEU A 30 4.83 -6.50 -3.69
C LEU A 30 4.49 -7.41 -4.89
N PRO A 31 3.22 -7.58 -5.25
CA PRO A 31 2.87 -8.26 -6.49
C PRO A 31 3.47 -7.48 -7.67
N PRO A 32 3.91 -8.18 -8.74
CA PRO A 32 4.33 -7.54 -9.97
C PRO A 32 3.25 -6.60 -10.52
N GLY A 33 3.65 -5.56 -11.25
CA GLY A 33 2.73 -4.60 -11.86
C GLY A 33 2.14 -3.57 -10.89
N THR A 34 2.54 -3.62 -9.61
CA THR A 34 2.09 -2.68 -8.59
C THR A 34 3.11 -1.60 -8.27
N GLU A 35 4.24 -1.53 -8.97
CA GLU A 35 5.35 -0.59 -8.69
C GLU A 35 4.98 0.87 -9.04
N ALA A 36 4.16 1.04 -10.08
CA ALA A 36 3.70 2.34 -10.58
C ALA A 36 2.22 2.28 -11.01
N CYS A 37 1.54 3.42 -10.95
CA CYS A 37 0.17 3.53 -11.41
C CYS A 37 0.09 3.29 -12.93
N LEU A 38 -0.78 2.38 -13.36
CA LEU A 38 -1.03 2.11 -14.78
C LEU A 38 -1.63 3.31 -15.54
N GLY A 39 -2.23 4.27 -14.84
CA GLY A 39 -2.81 5.47 -15.45
C GLY A 39 -1.83 6.63 -15.60
N CYS A 40 -1.04 6.95 -14.56
CA CYS A 40 -0.20 8.16 -14.55
C CYS A 40 1.27 7.93 -14.15
N GLY A 41 1.67 6.70 -13.82
CA GLY A 41 3.05 6.39 -13.44
C GLY A 41 3.46 6.76 -12.00
N GLU A 42 2.57 7.33 -11.18
CA GLU A 42 2.84 7.59 -9.75
C GLU A 42 3.28 6.31 -9.03
N ARG A 43 4.28 6.40 -8.15
CA ARG A 43 4.86 5.26 -7.42
C ARG A 43 4.39 5.19 -5.97
N ARG A 44 3.93 6.31 -5.42
CA ARG A 44 3.36 6.42 -4.08
C ARG A 44 1.89 5.99 -4.09
N LEU A 45 1.69 4.68 -4.13
CA LEU A 45 0.37 4.05 -4.19
C LEU A 45 -0.06 3.51 -2.82
N THR A 46 -1.37 3.55 -2.58
CA THR A 46 -2.01 2.78 -1.50
C THR A 46 -2.17 1.35 -1.97
N ARG A 47 -1.68 0.38 -1.18
CA ARG A 47 -1.76 -1.05 -1.47
C ARG A 47 -2.34 -1.79 -0.27
N ILE A 48 -3.40 -2.56 -0.47
CA ILE A 48 -4.10 -3.30 0.59
C ILE A 48 -4.24 -4.75 0.14
N ARG A 49 -3.73 -5.70 0.93
CA ARG A 49 -3.91 -7.13 0.67
C ARG A 49 -5.20 -7.65 1.28
N MET A 50 -5.93 -8.49 0.54
CA MET A 50 -7.24 -8.99 0.91
C MET A 50 -7.49 -10.37 0.29
N ALA A 51 -8.32 -11.19 0.94
CA ALA A 51 -8.89 -12.37 0.31
C ALA A 51 -10.08 -11.99 -0.59
N LEU A 52 -10.14 -12.56 -1.79
CA LEU A 52 -11.29 -12.50 -2.69
C LEU A 52 -12.37 -13.49 -2.25
N PRO A 53 -13.62 -13.39 -2.78
CA PRO A 53 -14.71 -14.32 -2.43
C PRO A 53 -14.41 -15.80 -2.69
N ASP A 54 -13.52 -16.10 -3.64
CA ASP A 54 -13.05 -17.45 -3.97
C ASP A 54 -11.88 -17.94 -3.10
N GLY A 55 -11.44 -17.13 -2.12
CA GLY A 55 -10.34 -17.43 -1.22
C GLY A 55 -8.94 -17.05 -1.74
N ARG A 56 -8.79 -16.64 -3.01
CA ARG A 56 -7.48 -16.18 -3.53
C ARG A 56 -7.06 -14.88 -2.84
N GLN A 57 -5.76 -14.72 -2.62
CA GLN A 57 -5.20 -13.45 -2.13
C GLN A 57 -5.00 -12.47 -3.28
N ALA A 58 -5.44 -11.24 -3.09
CA ALA A 58 -5.27 -10.14 -4.03
C ALA A 58 -4.77 -8.88 -3.33
N THR A 59 -4.19 -7.98 -4.12
CA THR A 59 -3.80 -6.64 -3.69
C THR A 59 -4.64 -5.61 -4.43
N PHE A 60 -5.40 -4.83 -3.67
CA PHE A 60 -6.02 -3.61 -4.14
C PHE A 60 -4.98 -2.50 -4.22
N VAL A 61 -4.94 -1.80 -5.35
CA VAL A 61 -4.05 -0.66 -5.59
C VAL A 61 -4.88 0.58 -5.91
N SER A 62 -4.62 1.67 -5.20
CA SER A 62 -5.23 2.98 -5.47
C SER A 62 -4.16 4.05 -5.63
N CYS A 63 -4.28 4.84 -6.70
CA CYS A 63 -3.41 5.97 -6.97
C CYS A 63 -3.99 7.26 -6.36
N PRO A 64 -3.25 7.97 -5.49
CA PRO A 64 -3.73 9.24 -4.94
C PRO A 64 -3.66 10.41 -5.93
N SER A 65 -2.96 10.26 -7.07
CA SER A 65 -2.77 11.34 -8.04
C SER A 65 -3.85 11.37 -9.14
N CYS A 66 -4.25 10.22 -9.67
CA CYS A 66 -5.22 10.14 -10.77
C CYS A 66 -6.44 9.26 -10.43
N GLU A 67 -6.53 8.79 -9.18
CA GLU A 67 -7.66 8.04 -8.63
C GLU A 67 -7.97 6.69 -9.32
N VAL A 68 -7.13 6.27 -10.27
CA VAL A 68 -7.23 4.93 -10.88
C VAL A 68 -7.00 3.86 -9.83
N THR A 69 -7.86 2.84 -9.86
CA THR A 69 -7.79 1.66 -9.00
C THR A 69 -7.65 0.39 -9.83
N ASN A 70 -6.90 -0.58 -9.32
CA ASN A 70 -6.70 -1.88 -9.93
C ASN A 70 -6.58 -2.97 -8.86
N TRP A 71 -6.84 -4.20 -9.26
CA TRP A 71 -6.67 -5.39 -8.42
C TRP A 71 -5.65 -6.31 -9.06
N PHE A 72 -4.77 -6.92 -8.26
CA PHE A 72 -3.75 -7.83 -8.75
C PHE A 72 -3.77 -9.10 -7.90
N ALA A 73 -3.67 -10.27 -8.52
CA ALA A 73 -3.44 -11.50 -7.76
C ALA A 73 -2.09 -11.42 -7.05
N LEU A 74 -2.01 -11.88 -5.80
CA LEU A 74 -0.77 -11.84 -5.01
C LEU A 74 0.34 -12.67 -5.67
N GLU A 75 -0.03 -13.83 -6.21
CA GLU A 75 0.84 -14.78 -6.93
C GLU A 75 0.60 -14.71 -8.46
N GLY A 76 0.24 -13.53 -8.96
CA GLY A 76 -0.05 -13.29 -10.38
C GLY A 76 1.17 -12.86 -11.20
N ASP A 77 0.96 -12.66 -12.50
CA ASP A 77 1.96 -12.18 -13.46
C ASP A 77 2.06 -10.65 -13.54
N GLY A 78 1.26 -9.94 -12.73
CA GLY A 78 1.15 -8.48 -12.76
C GLY A 78 0.08 -7.93 -13.69
N THR A 79 -0.74 -8.78 -14.30
CA THR A 79 -1.94 -8.35 -15.02
C THR A 79 -3.05 -7.97 -14.03
N PRO A 80 -3.74 -6.83 -14.25
CA PRO A 80 -4.90 -6.48 -13.44
C PRO A 80 -6.03 -7.50 -13.59
N LEU A 81 -6.61 -7.90 -12.46
CA LEU A 81 -7.82 -8.71 -12.40
C LEU A 81 -9.01 -7.90 -12.94
N SER A 82 -9.87 -8.57 -13.70
CA SER A 82 -11.14 -8.02 -14.13
C SER A 82 -12.10 -7.87 -12.94
N ARG A 83 -13.16 -7.05 -13.14
CA ARG A 83 -14.23 -6.91 -12.14
C ARG A 83 -14.86 -8.25 -11.77
N ALA A 84 -15.13 -9.11 -12.76
CA ALA A 84 -15.76 -10.41 -12.55
C ALA A 84 -14.92 -11.31 -11.65
N GLU A 85 -13.60 -11.34 -11.88
CA GLU A 85 -12.65 -12.11 -11.06
C GLU A 85 -12.56 -11.60 -9.62
N VAL A 86 -12.70 -10.29 -9.40
CA VAL A 86 -12.67 -9.68 -8.07
C VAL A 86 -13.97 -9.91 -7.31
N THR A 87 -15.12 -9.75 -7.97
CA THR A 87 -16.44 -9.85 -7.32
C THR A 87 -16.96 -11.28 -7.24
N GLY A 88 -16.36 -12.23 -7.95
CA GLY A 88 -16.90 -13.60 -8.09
C GLY A 88 -18.23 -13.64 -8.86
N LEU A 89 -18.52 -12.60 -9.65
CA LEU A 89 -19.72 -12.50 -10.46
C LEU A 89 -19.34 -12.89 -11.89
N GLY A 90 -19.53 -14.15 -12.22
CA GLY A 90 -19.48 -14.70 -13.58
C GLY A 90 -20.84 -14.68 -14.25
#